data_AF-A0A936MME3-F1
#
_entry.id   AF-A0A936MME3-F1
#
_cell.length_a   1.000
_cell.length_b   1.000
_cell.length_c   1.000
_cell.angle_alpha   90.00
_cell.angle_beta   90.00
_cell.angle_gamma   90.00
#
_symmetry.space_group_name_H-M   'P 1'
#
loop_
_entity.id
_entity.type
_entity.pdbx_description
1 polymer ?
#
loop_
_entity_poly.entity_id
_entity_poly.type
_entity_poly.pdbx_seq_one_letter_code
_entity_poly.pdbx_strand_id
1 'polypeptide(L)'
;MGSYEGSGDRYSGVGLANRLCRVIPALRDIPMRTAVLQNDLDQVGVQQAARTLEMVARRAEQADPAAREVIAAVTPILSNPERKHWIVALRQIAKNEALLSLARLLMRRAKPVDAMVDDHPGPQANIALEPGGRPLSLGERRALARMPSRATLDKLLADPHPLVIQNLLGNPRLTEDDVVRMAARRPARREVIAQIARSPVWMTRARVRMAIVLNPGTPPEIAVPILSQLLRSELSDVVASTLVPTIVRGAARGLLERRPPLPPDTGEGEPQVQ
;
A
#
# COMPACT_ATOMS: atom_id res chain seq x y z
N MET A 1 -19.52 45.09 -21.67
CA MET A 1 -19.87 43.70 -22.02
C MET A 1 -18.81 42.80 -21.42
N GLY A 2 -18.98 42.40 -20.16
CA GLY A 2 -17.97 41.66 -19.43
C GLY A 2 -18.64 40.70 -18.45
N SER A 3 -18.05 39.51 -18.35
CA SER A 3 -18.24 38.52 -17.29
C SER A 3 -19.38 37.52 -17.48
N TYR A 4 -19.17 36.49 -18.32
CA TYR A 4 -19.87 35.19 -18.22
C TYR A 4 -18.96 33.96 -18.49
N GLU A 5 -17.63 34.08 -18.43
CA GLU A 5 -16.72 32.93 -18.66
C GLU A 5 -16.22 32.24 -17.37
N GLY A 6 -16.54 32.75 -16.18
CA GLY A 6 -15.88 32.31 -14.93
C GLY A 6 -16.49 31.12 -14.18
N SER A 7 -17.71 30.66 -14.52
CA SER A 7 -18.38 29.59 -13.75
C SER A 7 -18.30 28.20 -14.39
N GLY A 8 -18.15 28.10 -15.71
CA GLY A 8 -18.06 26.81 -16.41
C GLY A 8 -16.74 26.07 -16.15
N ASP A 9 -15.63 26.80 -16.02
CA ASP A 9 -14.31 26.18 -15.87
C ASP A 9 -14.05 25.66 -14.44
N ARG A 10 -14.67 26.25 -13.41
CA ARG A 10 -14.49 25.81 -12.01
C ARG A 10 -15.00 24.41 -11.73
N TYR A 11 -16.01 23.97 -12.49
CA TYR A 11 -16.57 22.63 -12.42
C TYR A 11 -16.11 21.75 -13.60
N SER A 12 -15.23 22.24 -14.47
CA SER A 12 -14.51 21.40 -15.42
C SER A 12 -13.49 20.54 -14.67
N GLY A 13 -13.16 19.36 -15.19
CA GLY A 13 -12.23 18.45 -14.50
C GLY A 13 -10.82 19.00 -14.42
N VAL A 14 -10.47 19.87 -15.37
CA VAL A 14 -9.18 20.57 -15.39
C VAL A 14 -9.18 21.68 -14.33
N GLY A 15 -10.22 22.51 -14.28
CA GLY A 15 -10.33 23.58 -13.30
C GLY A 15 -10.40 23.05 -11.87
N LEU A 16 -11.18 21.98 -11.63
CA LEU A 16 -11.24 21.35 -10.31
C LEU A 16 -9.89 20.73 -9.91
N ALA A 17 -9.21 20.01 -10.82
CA ALA A 17 -7.91 19.41 -10.52
C ALA A 17 -6.87 20.47 -10.13
N ASN A 18 -6.83 21.60 -10.86
CA ASN A 18 -5.94 22.70 -10.55
C ASN A 18 -6.26 23.36 -9.22
N ARG A 19 -7.54 23.53 -8.89
CA ARG A 19 -7.96 24.06 -7.59
C ARG A 19 -7.57 23.11 -6.45
N LEU A 20 -7.85 21.81 -6.57
CA LEU A 20 -7.51 20.82 -5.54
C LEU A 20 -6.00 20.77 -5.27
N CYS A 21 -5.18 20.80 -6.32
CA CYS A 21 -3.71 20.87 -6.16
C CYS A 21 -3.22 22.16 -5.48
N ARG A 22 -4.01 23.24 -5.44
CA ARG A 22 -3.67 24.46 -4.68
C ARG A 22 -4.21 24.43 -3.25
N VAL A 23 -5.45 23.99 -3.08
CA VAL A 23 -6.18 24.06 -1.80
C VAL A 23 -5.73 22.96 -0.84
N ILE A 24 -5.60 21.72 -1.31
CA ILE A 24 -5.35 20.57 -0.43
C ILE A 24 -3.99 20.67 0.29
N PRO A 25 -2.88 21.04 -0.35
CA PRO A 25 -1.60 21.20 0.36
C PRO A 25 -1.60 22.31 1.42
N ALA A 26 -2.43 23.35 1.24
CA ALA A 26 -2.52 24.48 2.16
C ALA A 26 -3.27 24.14 3.46
N LEU A 27 -4.12 23.11 3.45
CA LEU A 27 -4.85 22.66 4.64
C LEU A 27 -3.89 21.85 5.53
N ARG A 28 -3.78 22.15 6.83
CA ARG A 28 -2.88 21.40 7.73
C ARG A 28 -3.47 20.07 8.21
N ASP A 29 -4.79 19.98 8.30
CA ASP A 29 -5.50 18.84 8.88
C ASP A 29 -5.94 17.80 7.84
N ILE A 30 -5.61 16.53 8.07
CA ILE A 30 -5.83 15.42 7.14
C ILE A 30 -7.34 15.11 6.98
N PRO A 31 -8.12 14.90 8.07
CA PRO A 31 -9.58 14.84 8.01
C PRO A 31 -10.22 15.97 7.19
N MET A 32 -9.76 17.22 7.39
CA MET A 32 -10.30 18.38 6.66
C MET A 32 -10.00 18.29 5.16
N ARG A 33 -8.79 17.88 4.78
CA ARG A 33 -8.42 17.65 3.37
C ARG A 33 -9.35 16.62 2.72
N THR A 34 -9.59 15.50 3.38
CA THR A 34 -10.49 14.45 2.89
C THR A 34 -11.93 14.94 2.77
N ALA A 35 -12.43 15.68 3.77
CA ALA A 35 -13.79 16.22 3.75
C ALA A 35 -14.02 17.26 2.63
N VAL A 36 -13.10 18.21 2.45
CA VAL A 36 -13.17 19.21 1.38
C VAL A 36 -13.14 18.53 0.01
N LEU A 37 -12.18 17.62 -0.18
CA LEU A 37 -12.04 16.89 -1.43
C LEU A 37 -13.28 16.04 -1.74
N GLN A 38 -13.85 15.40 -0.72
CA GLN A 38 -15.06 14.61 -0.85
C GLN A 38 -16.24 15.47 -1.31
N ASN A 39 -16.48 16.60 -0.64
CA ASN A 39 -17.54 17.54 -1.02
C ASN A 39 -17.37 18.03 -2.46
N ASP A 40 -16.16 18.42 -2.83
CA ASP A 40 -15.88 18.93 -4.18
C ASP A 40 -16.11 17.87 -5.26
N LEU A 41 -15.72 16.61 -5.02
CA LEU A 41 -15.95 15.51 -5.97
C LEU A 41 -17.43 15.12 -6.07
N ASP A 42 -18.18 15.21 -4.98
CA ASP A 42 -19.61 14.90 -4.97
C ASP A 42 -20.41 15.96 -5.74
N GLN A 43 -20.03 17.24 -5.65
CA GLN A 43 -20.73 18.34 -6.34
C GLN A 43 -20.59 18.29 -7.87
N VAL A 44 -19.45 17.85 -8.39
CA VAL A 44 -19.22 17.80 -9.85
C VAL A 44 -19.77 16.54 -10.53
N GLY A 45 -20.27 15.58 -9.75
CA GLY A 45 -20.76 14.30 -10.25
C GLY A 45 -19.64 13.35 -10.70
N VAL A 46 -20.00 12.08 -10.88
CA VAL A 46 -19.02 10.98 -11.03
C VAL A 46 -18.18 11.06 -12.32
N GLN A 47 -18.77 11.55 -13.41
CA GLN A 47 -18.06 11.75 -14.70
C GLN A 47 -16.93 12.76 -14.54
N GLN A 48 -17.25 13.89 -13.94
CA GLN A 48 -16.30 14.98 -13.82
C GLN A 48 -15.26 14.73 -12.74
N ALA A 49 -15.65 14.03 -11.67
CA ALA A 49 -14.75 13.47 -10.68
C ALA A 49 -13.74 12.52 -11.32
N ALA A 50 -14.15 11.62 -12.22
CA ALA A 50 -13.24 10.71 -12.91
C ALA A 50 -12.16 11.46 -13.69
N ARG A 51 -12.55 12.44 -14.52
CA ARG A 51 -11.60 13.25 -15.29
C ARG A 51 -10.67 14.09 -14.42
N THR A 52 -11.18 14.61 -13.30
CA THR A 52 -10.38 15.32 -12.30
C THR A 52 -9.31 14.40 -11.71
N LEU A 53 -9.72 13.21 -11.26
CA LEU A 53 -8.82 12.23 -10.66
C LEU A 53 -7.80 11.66 -11.66
N GLU A 54 -8.16 11.48 -12.93
CA GLU A 54 -7.21 11.12 -13.99
C GLU A 54 -6.09 12.16 -14.09
N MET A 55 -6.45 13.44 -14.16
CA MET A 55 -5.49 14.53 -14.29
C MET A 55 -4.53 14.60 -13.08
N VAL A 56 -5.08 14.50 -11.88
CA VAL A 56 -4.29 14.50 -10.64
C VAL A 56 -3.39 13.26 -10.57
N ALA A 57 -3.91 12.07 -10.89
CA ALA A 57 -3.13 10.83 -10.87
C ALA A 57 -1.97 10.89 -11.86
N ARG A 58 -2.21 11.37 -13.09
CA ARG A 58 -1.19 11.55 -14.13
C ARG A 58 -0.06 12.47 -13.67
N ARG A 59 -0.39 13.59 -13.01
CA ARG A 59 0.60 14.52 -12.45
C ARG A 59 1.39 13.90 -11.28
N ALA A 60 0.71 13.16 -10.41
CA ALA A 60 1.35 12.50 -9.27
C ALA A 60 2.37 11.42 -9.71
N GLU A 61 2.08 10.72 -10.81
CA GLU A 61 3.01 9.77 -11.45
C GLU A 61 4.26 10.47 -11.99
N GLN A 62 4.12 11.70 -12.50
CA GLN A 62 5.22 12.56 -12.93
C GLN A 62 5.92 13.28 -11.76
N ALA A 63 5.70 12.81 -10.53
CA ALA A 63 6.32 13.32 -9.31
C ALA A 63 5.92 14.73 -8.86
N ASP A 64 4.79 15.26 -9.33
CA ASP A 64 4.22 16.51 -8.82
C ASP A 64 3.85 16.39 -7.33
N PRO A 65 4.47 17.19 -6.43
CA PRO A 65 4.27 17.08 -4.99
C PRO A 65 2.83 17.45 -4.58
N ALA A 66 2.24 18.49 -5.18
CA ALA A 66 0.89 18.92 -4.88
C ALA A 66 -0.14 17.85 -5.28
N ALA A 67 0.05 17.26 -6.46
CA ALA A 67 -0.82 16.18 -6.92
C ALA A 67 -0.70 14.92 -6.03
N ARG A 68 0.49 14.59 -5.53
CA ARG A 68 0.69 13.48 -4.59
C ARG A 68 -0.04 13.70 -3.27
N GLU A 69 -0.08 14.92 -2.75
CA GLU A 69 -0.87 15.25 -1.56
C GLU A 69 -2.37 15.10 -1.80
N VAL A 70 -2.86 15.51 -2.98
CA VAL A 70 -4.25 15.26 -3.37
C VAL A 70 -4.53 13.76 -3.42
N ILE A 71 -3.69 12.96 -4.09
CA ILE A 71 -3.84 11.48 -4.12
C ILE A 71 -3.84 10.86 -2.72
N ALA A 72 -3.00 11.36 -1.80
CA ALA A 72 -3.00 10.92 -0.41
C ALA A 72 -4.32 11.26 0.30
N ALA A 73 -4.92 12.41 0.03
CA ALA A 73 -6.23 12.81 0.58
C ALA A 73 -7.42 12.06 -0.07
N VAL A 74 -7.32 11.67 -1.34
CA VAL A 74 -8.30 10.81 -2.05
C VAL A 74 -8.33 9.40 -1.49
N THR A 75 -7.19 8.94 -0.97
CA THR A 75 -6.98 7.56 -0.54
C THR A 75 -8.06 7.09 0.46
N PRO A 76 -8.30 7.75 1.61
CA PRO A 76 -9.38 7.39 2.53
C PRO A 76 -10.77 7.28 1.88
N ILE A 77 -11.11 8.17 0.94
CA ILE A 77 -12.40 8.18 0.22
C ILE A 77 -12.57 6.90 -0.60
N LEU A 78 -11.51 6.49 -1.32
CA LEU A 78 -11.51 5.25 -2.10
C LEU A 78 -11.49 3.98 -1.22
N SER A 79 -11.21 4.12 0.08
CA SER A 79 -11.28 3.03 1.06
C SER A 79 -12.63 2.91 1.75
N ASN A 80 -13.51 3.91 1.64
CA ASN A 80 -14.78 3.93 2.36
C ASN A 80 -15.75 2.91 1.75
N PRO A 81 -16.20 1.87 2.50
CA PRO A 81 -17.17 0.88 2.01
C PRO A 81 -18.49 1.50 1.54
N GLU A 82 -18.93 2.60 2.15
CA GLU A 82 -20.19 3.29 1.79
C GLU A 82 -20.16 3.87 0.37
N ARG A 83 -18.96 4.08 -0.18
CA ARG A 83 -18.74 4.64 -1.53
C ARG A 83 -18.59 3.59 -2.62
N LYS A 84 -18.90 2.31 -2.34
CA LYS A 84 -18.74 1.19 -3.29
C LYS A 84 -19.36 1.48 -4.66
N HIS A 85 -20.59 1.99 -4.70
CA HIS A 85 -21.30 2.31 -5.95
C HIS A 85 -20.57 3.39 -6.76
N TRP A 86 -20.10 4.45 -6.09
CA TRP A 86 -19.35 5.52 -6.73
C TRP A 86 -18.01 5.03 -7.30
N ILE A 87 -17.30 4.17 -6.57
CA ILE A 87 -16.04 3.56 -7.04
C ILE A 87 -16.26 2.64 -8.26
N VAL A 88 -17.35 1.86 -8.28
CA VAL A 88 -17.71 1.04 -9.44
C VAL A 88 -17.99 1.91 -10.66
N ALA A 89 -18.73 3.00 -10.50
CA ALA A 89 -18.99 3.95 -11.57
C ALA A 89 -17.69 4.61 -12.08
N LEU A 90 -16.78 5.03 -11.19
CA LEU A 90 -15.47 5.55 -11.58
C LEU A 90 -14.65 4.54 -12.40
N ARG A 91 -14.67 3.25 -12.04
CA ARG A 91 -13.98 2.20 -12.80
C ARG A 91 -14.57 2.03 -14.19
N GLN A 92 -15.90 2.07 -14.31
CA GLN A 92 -16.57 1.97 -15.60
C GLN A 92 -16.22 3.15 -16.50
N ILE A 93 -16.23 4.37 -15.96
CA ILE A 93 -15.84 5.58 -16.69
C ILE A 93 -14.37 5.51 -17.10
N ALA A 94 -13.47 5.14 -16.18
CA ALA A 94 -12.05 5.00 -16.49
C ALA A 94 -11.79 4.01 -17.62
N LYS A 95 -12.55 2.91 -17.67
CA LYS A 95 -12.48 1.92 -18.75
C LYS A 95 -13.04 2.47 -20.06
N ASN A 96 -14.22 3.09 -20.03
CA ASN A 96 -14.91 3.58 -21.23
C ASN A 96 -14.18 4.76 -21.88
N GLU A 97 -13.62 5.67 -21.08
CA GLU A 97 -12.90 6.87 -21.55
C GLU A 97 -11.38 6.67 -21.62
N ALA A 98 -10.88 5.45 -21.40
CA ALA A 98 -9.45 5.11 -21.40
C ALA A 98 -8.59 5.99 -20.46
N LEU A 99 -9.10 6.28 -19.25
CA LEU A 99 -8.40 7.05 -18.21
C LEU A 99 -7.40 6.15 -17.47
N LEU A 100 -6.20 6.00 -18.03
CA LEU A 100 -5.22 4.98 -17.61
C LEU A 100 -4.61 5.25 -16.22
N SER A 101 -4.43 6.51 -15.84
CA SER A 101 -3.83 6.88 -14.55
C SER A 101 -4.82 6.66 -13.41
N LEU A 102 -6.08 7.02 -13.63
CA LEU A 102 -7.21 6.72 -12.77
C LEU A 102 -7.42 5.21 -12.69
N ALA A 103 -7.38 4.48 -13.81
CA ALA A 103 -7.48 3.03 -13.80
C ALA A 103 -6.40 2.40 -12.91
N ARG A 104 -5.14 2.85 -13.04
CA ARG A 104 -4.02 2.39 -12.19
C ARG A 104 -4.20 2.78 -10.72
N LEU A 105 -4.67 4.01 -10.43
CA LEU A 105 -4.99 4.45 -9.07
C LEU A 105 -6.06 3.56 -8.43
N LEU A 106 -7.14 3.29 -9.18
CA LEU A 106 -8.24 2.45 -8.75
C LEU A 106 -7.81 0.98 -8.66
N MET A 107 -6.92 0.48 -9.52
CA MET A 107 -6.37 -0.88 -9.51
C MET A 107 -5.40 -1.12 -8.35
N ARG A 108 -4.56 -0.14 -8.02
CA ARG A 108 -3.68 -0.17 -6.85
C ARG A 108 -4.46 -0.37 -5.55
N ARG A 109 -5.76 -0.04 -5.55
CA ARG A 109 -6.73 -0.35 -4.49
C ARG A 109 -7.88 -1.28 -4.89
N ALA A 110 -7.92 -1.80 -6.11
CA ALA A 110 -8.90 -2.78 -6.57
C ALA A 110 -8.54 -4.21 -6.10
N LYS A 111 -8.01 -4.31 -4.88
CA LYS A 111 -8.38 -5.43 -4.02
C LYS A 111 -9.20 -4.88 -2.85
N PRO A 112 -10.50 -4.61 -3.04
CA PRO A 112 -11.44 -4.85 -1.96
C PRO A 112 -11.28 -6.34 -1.62
N VAL A 113 -11.04 -6.62 -0.34
CA VAL A 113 -10.99 -7.99 0.17
C VAL A 113 -12.32 -8.70 -0.10
N ASP A 114 -13.44 -7.97 -0.26
CA ASP A 114 -14.78 -8.55 -0.40
C ASP A 114 -15.13 -9.16 -1.75
N ALA A 115 -14.40 -8.90 -2.84
CA ALA A 115 -14.78 -9.39 -4.18
C ALA A 115 -14.17 -10.75 -4.57
N MET A 116 -13.54 -11.46 -3.63
CA MET A 116 -13.07 -12.85 -3.78
C MET A 116 -13.35 -13.68 -2.52
N VAL A 117 -14.43 -13.39 -1.78
CA VAL A 117 -14.81 -14.16 -0.57
C VAL A 117 -16.25 -14.65 -0.65
N ASP A 118 -16.66 -15.12 -1.83
CA ASP A 118 -17.76 -16.08 -1.91
C ASP A 118 -17.15 -17.47 -2.08
N ASP A 119 -17.33 -18.27 -1.02
CA ASP A 119 -17.45 -19.74 -0.99
C ASP A 119 -16.35 -20.62 -1.62
N HIS A 120 -15.20 -20.06 -1.98
CA HIS A 120 -14.06 -20.91 -2.32
C HIS A 120 -13.44 -21.43 -1.02
N PRO A 121 -13.27 -22.75 -0.83
CA PRO A 121 -12.48 -23.26 0.27
C PRO A 121 -11.05 -22.79 0.05
N GLY A 122 -10.70 -21.65 0.66
CA GLY A 122 -9.32 -21.21 0.78
C GLY A 122 -8.52 -22.39 1.37
N PRO A 123 -7.22 -22.49 1.06
CA PRO A 123 -6.39 -23.64 1.41
C PRO A 123 -6.71 -24.17 2.81
N GLN A 124 -7.29 -25.37 2.86
CA GLN A 124 -7.72 -25.99 4.10
C GLN A 124 -6.46 -26.34 4.89
N ALA A 125 -6.26 -25.63 6.00
CA ALA A 125 -5.19 -25.94 6.92
C ALA A 125 -5.77 -26.81 8.03
N ASN A 126 -5.23 -28.02 8.19
CA ASN A 126 -5.52 -28.90 9.32
C ASN A 126 -4.83 -28.36 10.58
N ILE A 127 -5.26 -27.20 11.06
CA ILE A 127 -4.76 -26.58 12.28
C ILE A 127 -5.67 -27.00 13.42
N ALA A 128 -5.14 -27.75 14.38
CA ALA A 128 -5.81 -28.10 15.62
C ALA A 128 -5.14 -27.33 16.78
N LEU A 129 -5.90 -27.10 17.87
CA LEU A 129 -5.31 -26.55 19.08
C LEU A 129 -4.43 -27.60 19.77
N GLU A 130 -4.95 -28.80 19.99
CA GLU A 130 -4.19 -29.87 20.64
C GLU A 130 -3.67 -30.90 19.61
N PRO A 131 -2.50 -31.53 19.85
CA PRO A 131 -2.04 -32.64 19.02
C PRO A 131 -3.11 -33.75 18.95
N GLY A 132 -3.52 -34.13 17.74
CA GLY A 132 -4.60 -35.11 17.53
C GLY A 132 -6.03 -34.57 17.72
N GLY A 133 -6.20 -33.27 18.02
CA GLY A 133 -7.51 -32.63 18.15
C GLY A 133 -8.20 -32.41 16.80
N ARG A 134 -9.50 -32.04 16.86
CA ARG A 134 -10.27 -31.71 15.65
C ARG A 134 -9.67 -30.49 14.93
N PRO A 135 -9.65 -30.47 13.59
CA PRO A 135 -9.24 -29.28 12.84
C PRO A 135 -10.22 -28.13 13.10
N LEU A 136 -9.67 -26.92 13.24
CA LEU A 136 -10.45 -25.70 13.43
C LEU A 136 -11.09 -25.27 12.10
N SER A 137 -12.37 -24.89 12.17
CA SER A 137 -13.05 -24.24 11.07
C SER A 137 -12.43 -22.88 10.76
N LEU A 138 -12.66 -22.36 9.57
CA LEU A 138 -12.19 -21.02 9.19
C LEU A 138 -12.73 -19.93 10.13
N GLY A 139 -14.00 -20.04 10.55
CA GLY A 139 -14.62 -19.11 11.50
C GLY A 139 -13.91 -19.10 12.86
N GLU A 140 -13.58 -20.28 13.38
CA GLU A 140 -12.84 -20.44 14.63
C GLU A 140 -11.43 -19.85 14.54
N ARG A 141 -10.70 -20.16 13.45
CA ARG A 141 -9.36 -19.59 13.22
C ARG A 141 -9.39 -18.06 13.16
N ARG A 142 -10.40 -17.47 12.51
CA ARG A 142 -10.61 -16.01 12.45
C ARG A 142 -10.90 -15.41 13.81
N ALA A 143 -11.77 -16.03 14.62
CA ALA A 143 -12.10 -15.56 15.95
C ALA A 143 -10.87 -15.60 16.87
N LEU A 144 -10.19 -16.75 16.90
CA LEU A 144 -8.99 -17.00 17.71
C LEU A 144 -7.83 -16.06 17.34
N ALA A 145 -7.67 -15.69 16.07
CA ALA A 145 -6.66 -14.74 15.62
C ALA A 145 -6.82 -13.33 16.25
N ARG A 146 -8.01 -12.98 16.75
CA ARG A 146 -8.26 -11.71 17.47
C ARG A 146 -8.05 -11.83 18.97
N MET A 147 -8.01 -13.06 19.50
CA MET A 147 -7.94 -13.28 20.94
C MET A 147 -6.53 -13.06 21.48
N PRO A 148 -6.40 -12.59 22.73
CA PRO A 148 -5.12 -12.38 23.39
C PRO A 148 -4.62 -13.71 23.97
N SER A 149 -4.21 -14.68 23.14
CA SER A 149 -3.61 -15.95 23.58
C SER A 149 -2.35 -16.25 22.78
N ARG A 150 -1.18 -16.27 23.44
CA ARG A 150 0.11 -16.47 22.76
C ARG A 150 0.21 -17.86 22.12
N ALA A 151 -0.11 -18.90 22.89
CA ALA A 151 -0.09 -20.28 22.41
C ALA A 151 -1.04 -20.50 21.21
N THR A 152 -2.18 -19.81 21.18
CA THR A 152 -3.11 -19.85 20.05
C THR A 152 -2.55 -19.11 18.83
N LEU A 153 -1.97 -17.92 19.04
CA LEU A 153 -1.35 -17.14 17.96
C LEU A 153 -0.23 -17.91 17.28
N ASP A 154 0.66 -18.55 18.06
CA ASP A 154 1.78 -19.32 17.54
C ASP A 154 1.32 -20.44 16.58
N LYS A 155 0.17 -21.07 16.86
CA LYS A 155 -0.47 -22.08 15.99
C LYS A 155 -1.04 -21.47 14.71
N LEU A 156 -1.48 -20.21 14.75
CA LEU A 156 -2.11 -19.50 13.63
C LEU A 156 -1.13 -18.71 12.76
N LEU A 157 0.11 -18.45 13.19
CA LEU A 157 1.11 -17.75 12.35
C LEU A 157 1.36 -18.45 11.00
N ALA A 158 1.09 -19.75 10.96
CA ALA A 158 1.24 -20.62 9.79
C ALA A 158 0.03 -20.61 8.84
N ASP A 159 -1.04 -19.92 9.19
CA ASP A 159 -2.31 -20.01 8.49
C ASP A 159 -2.18 -19.51 7.04
N PRO A 160 -2.65 -20.26 6.03
CA PRO A 160 -2.60 -19.80 4.65
C PRO A 160 -3.66 -18.75 4.33
N HIS A 161 -4.73 -18.64 5.12
CA HIS A 161 -5.93 -17.93 4.75
C HIS A 161 -5.78 -16.42 4.98
N PRO A 162 -5.99 -15.56 3.96
CA PRO A 162 -5.73 -14.13 4.05
C PRO A 162 -6.51 -13.41 5.15
N LEU A 163 -7.75 -13.82 5.43
CA LEU A 163 -8.56 -13.24 6.52
C LEU A 163 -8.03 -13.56 7.92
N VAL A 164 -7.44 -14.75 8.12
CA VAL A 164 -6.82 -15.10 9.40
C VAL A 164 -5.58 -14.25 9.58
N ILE A 165 -4.75 -14.14 8.53
CA ILE A 165 -3.58 -13.25 8.54
C ILE A 165 -3.95 -11.79 8.80
N GLN A 166 -5.01 -11.29 8.15
CA GLN A 166 -5.49 -9.93 8.38
C GLN A 166 -5.85 -9.69 9.86
N ASN A 167 -6.58 -10.65 10.48
CA ASN A 167 -6.90 -10.57 11.90
C ASN A 167 -5.65 -10.65 12.79
N LEU A 168 -4.69 -11.53 12.47
CA LEU A 168 -3.42 -11.65 13.19
C LEU A 168 -2.64 -10.34 13.16
N LEU A 169 -2.51 -9.71 12.00
CA LEU A 169 -1.75 -8.46 11.83
C LEU A 169 -2.33 -7.28 12.63
N GLY A 170 -3.60 -7.34 13.01
CA GLY A 170 -4.24 -6.38 13.91
C GLY A 170 -4.27 -6.78 15.38
N ASN A 171 -3.73 -7.95 15.73
CA ASN A 171 -3.73 -8.43 17.12
C ASN A 171 -2.65 -7.72 17.94
N PRO A 172 -2.99 -7.13 19.10
CA PRO A 172 -2.03 -6.38 19.92
C PRO A 172 -0.91 -7.22 20.54
N ARG A 173 -1.04 -8.56 20.55
CA ARG A 173 0.01 -9.48 21.02
C ARG A 173 0.93 -10.00 19.92
N LEU A 174 0.69 -9.62 18.67
CA LEU A 174 1.57 -9.98 17.57
C LEU A 174 2.86 -9.15 17.66
N THR A 175 4.01 -9.80 17.52
CA THR A 175 5.32 -9.14 17.60
C THR A 175 5.95 -8.98 16.21
N GLU A 176 6.97 -8.12 16.11
CA GLU A 176 7.73 -7.98 14.87
C GLU A 176 8.39 -9.30 14.45
N ASP A 177 8.90 -10.09 15.40
CA ASP A 177 9.53 -11.39 15.12
C ASP A 177 8.52 -12.40 14.53
N ASP A 178 7.26 -12.34 14.95
CA ASP A 178 6.20 -13.18 14.37
C ASP A 178 5.95 -12.81 12.91
N VAL A 179 5.87 -11.51 12.62
CA VAL A 179 5.63 -11.02 11.26
C VAL A 179 6.82 -11.31 10.35
N VAL A 180 8.04 -11.14 10.86
CA VAL A 180 9.27 -11.53 10.14
C VAL A 180 9.26 -13.03 9.83
N ARG A 181 8.87 -13.86 10.80
CA ARG A 181 8.74 -15.32 10.60
C ARG A 181 7.68 -15.67 9.56
N MET A 182 6.55 -14.97 9.56
CA MET A 182 5.49 -15.12 8.55
C MET A 182 5.99 -14.72 7.15
N ALA A 183 6.67 -13.57 7.04
CA ALA A 183 7.19 -13.04 5.78
C ALA A 183 8.35 -13.86 5.22
N ALA A 184 9.22 -14.42 6.06
CA ALA A 184 10.37 -15.22 5.65
C ALA A 184 10.01 -16.69 5.34
N ARG A 185 8.78 -17.12 5.63
CA ARG A 185 8.34 -18.51 5.46
C ARG A 185 8.41 -18.96 3.99
N ARG A 186 8.83 -20.21 3.78
CA ARG A 186 8.95 -20.87 2.48
C ARG A 186 8.16 -22.20 2.48
N PRO A 187 7.45 -22.55 1.39
CA PRO A 187 7.20 -21.72 0.21
C PRO A 187 6.37 -20.49 0.55
N ALA A 188 6.68 -19.38 -0.12
CA ALA A 188 6.04 -18.11 0.17
C ALA A 188 4.61 -18.12 -0.38
N ARG A 189 3.65 -17.68 0.44
CA ARG A 189 2.24 -17.61 0.04
C ARG A 189 1.93 -16.19 -0.38
N ARG A 190 1.62 -15.99 -1.67
CA ARG A 190 1.32 -14.68 -2.26
C ARG A 190 0.28 -13.89 -1.45
N GLU A 191 -0.77 -14.56 -1.00
CA GLU A 191 -1.85 -13.95 -0.22
C GLU A 191 -1.37 -13.43 1.14
N VAL A 192 -0.55 -14.23 1.85
CA VAL A 192 0.03 -13.85 3.15
C VAL A 192 0.95 -12.65 2.99
N ILE A 193 1.90 -12.72 2.04
CA ILE A 193 2.83 -11.61 1.78
C ILE A 193 2.08 -10.34 1.38
N ALA A 194 1.04 -10.47 0.54
CA ALA A 194 0.21 -9.34 0.14
C ALA A 194 -0.61 -8.73 1.28
N GLN A 195 -0.95 -9.49 2.32
CA GLN A 195 -1.57 -8.94 3.53
C GLN A 195 -0.55 -8.20 4.40
N ILE A 196 0.63 -8.76 4.60
CA ILE A 196 1.70 -8.10 5.37
C ILE A 196 2.12 -6.78 4.70
N ALA A 197 2.35 -6.80 3.38
CA ALA A 197 2.76 -5.63 2.61
C ALA A 197 1.70 -4.50 2.57
N ARG A 198 0.44 -4.81 2.89
CA ARG A 198 -0.64 -3.83 2.99
C ARG A 198 -0.80 -3.23 4.38
N SER A 199 -0.17 -3.81 5.41
CA SER A 199 -0.28 -3.28 6.76
C SER A 199 0.60 -2.03 6.91
N PRO A 200 0.01 -0.84 7.15
CA PRO A 200 0.81 0.37 7.34
C PRO A 200 1.66 0.28 8.61
N VAL A 201 1.16 -0.41 9.66
CA VAL A 201 1.89 -0.60 10.92
C VAL A 201 3.17 -1.41 10.68
N TRP A 202 3.07 -2.56 10.02
CA TRP A 202 4.21 -3.46 9.85
C TRP A 202 5.19 -3.01 8.78
N MET A 203 4.71 -2.28 7.75
CA MET A 203 5.58 -1.74 6.70
C MET A 203 6.50 -0.60 7.16
N THR A 204 6.26 -0.02 8.34
CA THR A 204 7.22 0.91 8.97
C THR A 204 8.49 0.19 9.47
N ARG A 205 8.42 -1.12 9.72
CA ARG A 205 9.51 -1.91 10.30
C ARG A 205 10.48 -2.41 9.22
N ALA A 206 11.75 -2.03 9.36
CA ALA A 206 12.81 -2.38 8.41
C ALA A 206 12.98 -3.90 8.25
N ARG A 207 12.99 -4.65 9.37
CA ARG A 207 13.15 -6.11 9.33
C ARG A 207 12.00 -6.80 8.58
N VAL A 208 10.78 -6.28 8.70
CA VAL A 208 9.62 -6.79 7.95
C VAL A 208 9.79 -6.54 6.45
N ARG A 209 10.16 -5.31 6.05
CA ARG A 209 10.44 -4.99 4.65
C ARG A 209 11.52 -5.89 4.06
N MET A 210 12.63 -6.07 4.80
CA MET A 210 13.73 -6.94 4.40
C MET A 210 13.31 -8.41 4.30
N ALA A 211 12.54 -8.92 5.26
CA ALA A 211 12.04 -10.29 5.23
C ALA A 211 11.17 -10.58 3.99
N ILE A 212 10.33 -9.61 3.58
CA ILE A 212 9.53 -9.72 2.35
C ILE A 212 10.44 -9.71 1.12
N VAL A 213 11.35 -8.74 1.01
CA VAL A 213 12.19 -8.57 -0.19
C VAL A 213 13.19 -9.72 -0.37
N LEU A 214 13.76 -10.23 0.72
CA LEU A 214 14.72 -11.34 0.70
C LEU A 214 14.07 -12.72 0.53
N ASN A 215 12.73 -12.81 0.60
CA ASN A 215 12.04 -14.07 0.34
C ASN A 215 11.94 -14.35 -1.17
N PRO A 216 12.52 -15.46 -1.68
CA PRO A 216 12.53 -15.78 -3.11
C PRO A 216 11.14 -15.97 -3.72
N GLY A 217 10.17 -16.39 -2.90
CA GLY A 217 8.80 -16.60 -3.34
C GLY A 217 7.96 -15.33 -3.31
N THR A 218 8.52 -14.18 -2.93
CA THR A 218 7.81 -12.91 -2.98
C THR A 218 7.60 -12.48 -4.44
N PRO A 219 6.34 -12.25 -4.86
CA PRO A 219 6.08 -11.75 -6.20
C PRO A 219 6.77 -10.40 -6.45
N PRO A 220 7.44 -10.20 -7.60
CA PRO A 220 8.13 -8.95 -7.91
C PRO A 220 7.26 -7.70 -7.79
N GLU A 221 5.96 -7.81 -8.11
CA GLU A 221 5.01 -6.69 -8.00
C GLU A 221 4.82 -6.20 -6.55
N ILE A 222 5.17 -7.02 -5.56
CA ILE A 222 5.18 -6.65 -4.14
C ILE A 222 6.57 -6.21 -3.70
N ALA A 223 7.63 -6.93 -4.06
CA ALA A 223 8.99 -6.63 -3.62
C ALA A 223 9.53 -5.30 -4.17
N VAL A 224 9.36 -5.03 -5.47
CA VAL A 224 9.97 -3.88 -6.15
C VAL A 224 9.53 -2.52 -5.55
N PRO A 225 8.23 -2.27 -5.28
CA PRO A 225 7.81 -1.02 -4.63
C PRO A 225 8.47 -0.78 -3.26
N ILE A 226 8.75 -1.84 -2.50
CA ILE A 226 9.32 -1.77 -1.15
C ILE A 226 10.77 -1.29 -1.20
N LEU A 227 11.52 -1.59 -2.27
CA LEU A 227 12.93 -1.21 -2.43
C LEU A 227 13.16 0.30 -2.27
N SER A 228 12.19 1.13 -2.68
CA SER A 228 12.28 2.60 -2.54
C SER A 228 12.39 3.07 -1.08
N GLN A 229 11.94 2.23 -0.13
CA GLN A 229 11.90 2.48 1.31
C GLN A 229 13.10 1.86 2.06
N LEU A 230 14.00 1.18 1.36
CA LEU A 230 15.19 0.58 1.95
C LEU A 230 16.36 1.56 2.00
N LEU A 231 17.25 1.38 2.98
CA LEU A 231 18.52 2.08 3.10
C LEU A 231 19.54 1.56 2.07
N ARG A 232 20.64 2.29 1.89
CA ARG A 232 21.70 1.89 0.95
C ARG A 232 22.35 0.55 1.34
N SER A 233 22.60 0.32 2.63
CA SER A 233 23.12 -0.96 3.13
C SER A 233 22.16 -2.11 2.79
N GLU A 234 20.88 -1.95 3.12
CA GLU A 234 19.82 -2.91 2.83
C GLU A 234 19.68 -3.22 1.33
N LEU A 235 19.73 -2.19 0.47
CA LEU A 235 19.74 -2.38 -0.98
C LEU A 235 20.97 -3.16 -1.46
N SER A 236 22.12 -2.96 -0.81
CA SER A 236 23.35 -3.72 -1.11
C SER A 236 23.18 -5.19 -0.75
N ASP A 237 22.55 -5.49 0.38
CA ASP A 237 22.22 -6.87 0.79
C ASP A 237 21.28 -7.56 -0.21
N VAL A 238 20.28 -6.83 -0.71
CA VAL A 238 19.35 -7.33 -1.74
C VAL A 238 20.09 -7.65 -3.05
N VAL A 239 21.00 -6.78 -3.47
CA VAL A 239 21.81 -6.99 -4.70
C VAL A 239 22.76 -8.18 -4.56
N ALA A 240 23.34 -8.37 -3.38
CA ALA A 240 24.24 -9.48 -3.08
C ALA A 240 23.53 -10.84 -2.94
N SER A 241 22.24 -10.84 -2.58
CA SER A 241 21.49 -12.07 -2.32
C SER A 241 21.14 -12.83 -3.61
N THR A 242 21.74 -14.00 -3.80
CA THR A 242 21.51 -14.87 -4.98
C THR A 242 20.10 -15.46 -5.02
N LEU A 243 19.44 -15.56 -3.86
CA LEU A 243 18.10 -16.14 -3.71
C LEU A 243 16.99 -15.18 -4.16
N VAL A 244 17.26 -13.87 -4.22
CA VAL A 244 16.29 -12.86 -4.66
C VAL A 244 16.14 -12.89 -6.18
N PRO A 245 14.94 -12.83 -6.76
CA PRO A 245 14.74 -12.83 -8.20
C PRO A 245 15.53 -11.72 -8.93
N THR A 246 16.08 -12.03 -10.11
CA THR A 246 16.94 -11.12 -10.90
C THR A 246 16.30 -9.76 -11.14
N ILE A 247 14.99 -9.71 -11.40
CA ILE A 247 14.24 -8.46 -11.61
C ILE A 247 14.26 -7.55 -10.38
N VAL A 248 14.16 -8.12 -9.17
CA VAL A 248 14.20 -7.38 -7.90
C VAL A 248 15.63 -6.89 -7.64
N ARG A 249 16.64 -7.73 -7.88
CA ARG A 249 18.05 -7.32 -7.76
C ARG A 249 18.43 -6.21 -8.73
N GLY A 250 17.96 -6.29 -9.98
CA GLY A 250 18.17 -5.25 -11.00
C GLY A 250 17.55 -3.92 -10.59
N ALA A 251 16.32 -3.93 -10.09
CA ALA A 251 15.67 -2.74 -9.56
C ALA A 251 16.41 -2.15 -8.34
N ALA A 252 16.89 -3.00 -7.43
CA ALA A 252 17.68 -2.57 -6.27
C ALA A 252 19.01 -1.93 -6.69
N ARG A 253 19.70 -2.50 -7.70
CA ARG A 253 20.93 -1.95 -8.27
C ARG A 253 20.71 -0.56 -8.86
N GLY A 254 19.66 -0.38 -9.66
CA GLY A 254 19.31 0.93 -10.22
C GLY A 254 18.99 1.99 -9.15
N LEU A 255 18.51 1.60 -7.97
CA LEU A 255 18.32 2.50 -6.83
C LEU A 255 19.62 2.82 -6.09
N LEU A 256 20.55 1.86 -5.98
CA LEU A 256 21.89 2.09 -5.41
C LEU A 256 22.71 3.07 -6.24
N GLU A 257 22.67 2.95 -7.56
CA GLU A 257 23.40 3.84 -8.47
C GLU A 257 22.95 5.31 -8.31
N ARG A 258 21.68 5.54 -7.98
CA ARG A 258 21.11 6.87 -7.71
C ARG A 258 21.40 7.38 -6.29
N ARG A 259 22.06 6.58 -5.44
CA ARG A 259 22.36 6.87 -4.03
C ARG A 259 23.85 6.63 -3.77
N PRO A 260 24.74 7.52 -4.23
CA PRO A 260 26.18 7.37 -4.05
C PRO A 260 26.52 7.22 -2.55
N PRO A 261 27.55 6.42 -2.20
CA PRO A 261 28.00 6.31 -0.82
C PRO A 261 28.37 7.70 -0.29
N LEU A 262 28.02 7.96 0.97
CA LEU A 262 28.53 9.17 1.63
C LEU A 262 30.06 9.07 1.66
N PRO A 263 30.78 10.15 1.28
CA PRO A 263 32.22 10.17 1.44
C PRO A 263 32.55 9.92 2.92
N PRO A 264 33.63 9.17 3.21
CA PRO A 264 34.07 8.99 4.58
C PRO A 264 34.31 10.36 5.21
N ASP A 265 33.94 10.50 6.48
CA ASP A 265 34.18 11.72 7.25
C ASP A 265 35.70 11.86 7.39
N THR A 266 36.31 12.57 6.44
CA THR A 266 37.71 12.99 6.54
C THR A 266 37.76 14.01 7.65
N GLY A 267 37.95 13.53 8.88
CA GLY A 267 38.38 14.32 10.02
C GLY A 267 39.78 14.85 9.76
N GLU A 268 39.90 15.78 8.83
CA GLU A 268 41.07 16.63 8.69
C GLU A 268 41.01 17.62 9.85
N GLY A 269 41.85 17.34 10.84
CA GLY A 269 42.06 18.23 11.97
C GLY A 269 42.42 19.63 11.49
N GLU A 270 41.73 20.62 12.07
CA GLU A 270 42.18 22.00 11.99
C GLU A 270 43.64 22.07 12.48
N PRO A 271 44.58 22.60 11.68
CA PRO A 271 45.90 22.90 12.19
C PRO A 271 45.74 24.02 13.22
N GLN A 272 46.09 23.74 14.48
CA GLN A 272 46.26 24.76 15.51
C GLN A 272 47.33 25.74 15.00
N VAL A 273 46.87 26.93 14.59
CA VAL A 273 47.74 28.06 14.31
C VAL A 273 48.25 28.58 15.66
N GLN A 274 49.57 28.55 15.81
CA GLN A 274 50.34 29.10 16.93
C GLN A 274 50.19 30.62 17.03
#